data_AF-M8BDF1-F1
#
_entry.id   AF-M8BDF1-F1
#
_cell.length_a   1.000
_cell.length_b   1.000
_cell.length_c   1.000
_cell.angle_alpha   90.00
_cell.angle_beta   90.00
_cell.angle_gamma   90.00
#
_symmetry.space_group_name_H-M   'P 1'
#
loop_
_entity.id
_entity.type
_entity.pdbx_description
1 polymer ?
#
loop_
_entity_poly.entity_id
_entity_poly.type
_entity_poly.pdbx_seq_one_letter_code
_entity_poly.pdbx_strand_id
1 'polypeptide(L)'
;MPADAKAVVTEAEFLGRITPKTEAFGLMALTMNPPVKPGEPLMGERPDTERWTSEQRAAKALLEFNAKLDAVAEAVKKRNADGALRNRNGPVEVPYTLLAPRADPAAPHVGGIPNSIAV
;
A
#
# COMPACT_ATOMS: atom_id res chain seq x y z
N MET A 1 26.46 -0.65 21.10
CA MET A 1 25.68 -1.89 20.92
C MET A 1 25.59 -2.55 22.28
N PRO A 2 24.45 -2.63 22.97
CA PRO A 2 24.42 -3.40 24.18
C PRO A 2 24.48 -4.88 23.80
N ALA A 3 25.54 -5.51 24.29
CA ALA A 3 25.78 -6.93 24.26
C ALA A 3 24.86 -7.60 25.30
N ASP A 4 24.05 -8.57 24.85
CA ASP A 4 23.71 -9.79 25.60
C ASP A 4 22.76 -10.65 24.76
N ALA A 5 23.33 -11.38 23.80
CA ALA A 5 22.60 -12.23 22.86
C ALA A 5 22.09 -13.56 23.48
N LYS A 6 21.90 -13.63 24.81
CA LYS A 6 21.49 -14.85 25.53
C LYS A 6 20.47 -14.65 26.65
N ALA A 7 19.94 -13.45 26.86
CA ALA A 7 18.85 -13.26 27.81
C ALA A 7 17.55 -13.86 27.24
N VAL A 8 17.00 -14.88 27.91
CA VAL A 8 15.66 -15.41 27.60
C VAL A 8 14.66 -14.37 28.10
N VAL A 9 14.14 -13.56 27.19
CA VAL A 9 13.10 -12.57 27.49
C VAL A 9 11.76 -13.31 27.59
N THR A 10 11.07 -13.18 28.73
CA THR A 10 9.72 -13.69 28.89
C THR A 10 8.69 -12.77 28.21
N GLU A 11 7.53 -13.31 27.86
CA GLU A 11 6.44 -12.50 27.30
C GLU A 11 6.03 -11.36 28.26
N ALA A 12 5.97 -11.62 29.56
CA ALA A 12 5.64 -10.62 30.57
C ALA A 12 6.66 -9.47 30.61
N GLU A 13 7.96 -9.78 30.52
CA GLU A 13 9.02 -8.77 30.45
C GLU A 13 8.93 -7.95 29.16
N PHE A 14 8.64 -8.59 28.01
CA PHE A 14 8.45 -7.89 26.74
C PHE A 14 7.23 -6.96 26.78
N LEU A 15 6.08 -7.48 27.21
CA LEU A 15 4.83 -6.72 27.33
C LEU A 15 4.95 -5.55 28.31
N GLY A 16 5.75 -5.70 29.38
CA GLY A 16 6.05 -4.63 30.33
C GLY A 16 6.95 -3.51 29.80
N ARG A 17 7.53 -3.66 28.60
CA ARG A 17 8.45 -2.68 27.97
C ARG A 17 7.88 -2.02 26.72
N ILE A 18 6.82 -2.57 26.14
CA ILE A 18 6.12 -1.97 24.99
C ILE A 18 4.93 -1.12 25.43
N THR A 19 4.20 -0.56 24.46
CA THR A 19 3.03 0.28 24.70
C THR A 19 2.00 -0.40 25.62
N PRO A 20 1.59 0.25 26.73
CA PRO A 20 0.57 -0.29 27.62
C PRO A 20 -0.77 -0.53 26.91
N LYS A 21 -1.52 -1.52 27.39
CA LYS A 21 -2.78 -1.99 26.77
C LYS A 21 -3.75 -0.85 26.41
N THR A 22 -4.00 0.09 27.32
CA THR A 22 -4.94 1.20 27.09
C THR A 22 -4.50 2.13 25.97
N GLU A 23 -3.20 2.47 25.92
CA GLU A 23 -2.62 3.30 24.87
C GLU A 23 -2.58 2.55 23.52
N ALA A 24 -2.26 1.26 23.56
CA ALA A 24 -2.26 0.41 22.37
C ALA A 24 -3.65 0.38 21.70
N PHE A 25 -4.73 0.31 22.48
CA PHE A 25 -6.09 0.44 21.93
C PHE A 25 -6.33 1.79 21.23
N GLY A 26 -5.87 2.90 21.83
CA GLY A 26 -5.97 4.22 21.22
C GLY A 26 -5.20 4.32 19.89
N LEU A 27 -3.98 3.78 19.84
CA LEU A 27 -3.16 3.78 18.62
C LEU A 27 -3.74 2.87 17.52
N MET A 28 -4.26 1.70 17.88
CA MET A 28 -4.90 0.80 16.90
C MET A 28 -6.10 1.47 16.22
N ALA A 29 -6.89 2.27 16.95
CA ALA A 29 -8.01 3.01 16.37
C ALA A 29 -7.55 4.01 15.28
N LEU A 30 -6.36 4.61 15.40
CA LEU A 30 -5.81 5.50 14.37
C LEU A 30 -5.46 4.75 13.08
N THR A 31 -5.07 3.49 13.18
CA THR A 31 -4.66 2.66 12.04
C THR A 31 -5.84 2.07 11.24
N MET A 32 -7.08 2.25 11.70
CA MET A 32 -8.28 1.76 11.00
C MET A 32 -8.68 2.60 9.79
N ASN A 33 -8.10 3.79 9.59
CA ASN A 33 -8.37 4.57 8.38
C ASN A 33 -7.65 3.90 7.18
N PRO A 34 -8.39 3.45 6.15
CA PRO A 34 -7.77 2.89 4.97
C PRO A 34 -6.93 3.97 4.27
N PRO A 35 -5.77 3.60 3.70
CA PRO A 35 -4.90 4.55 3.00
C PRO A 35 -5.55 5.14 1.74
N VAL A 36 -6.57 4.48 1.20
CA VAL A 36 -7.37 4.93 0.05
C VAL A 36 -8.85 4.92 0.45
N LYS A 37 -9.53 6.05 0.25
CA LYS A 37 -10.97 6.17 0.53
C LYS A 37 -11.79 5.57 -0.62
N PRO A 38 -12.97 4.98 -0.36
CA PRO A 38 -13.87 4.56 -1.41
C PRO A 38 -14.22 5.72 -2.35
N GLY A 39 -14.01 5.53 -3.66
CA GLY A 39 -14.25 6.56 -4.68
C GLY A 39 -13.14 7.60 -4.84
N GLU A 40 -11.99 7.43 -4.16
CA GLU A 40 -10.83 8.29 -4.34
C GLU A 40 -10.17 8.07 -5.73
N PRO A 41 -9.90 9.13 -6.51
CA PRO A 41 -9.22 9.00 -7.78
C PRO A 41 -7.77 8.51 -7.61
N LEU A 42 -7.46 7.37 -8.22
CA LEU A 42 -6.11 6.80 -8.22
C LEU A 42 -5.24 7.43 -9.30
N MET A 43 -3.93 7.16 -9.22
CA MET A 43 -2.95 7.63 -10.18
C MET A 43 -3.36 7.29 -11.61
N GLY A 44 -3.43 8.31 -12.46
CA GLY A 44 -3.84 8.18 -13.86
C GLY A 44 -5.35 8.28 -14.09
N GLU A 45 -6.16 8.19 -13.02
CA GLU A 45 -7.59 8.45 -13.08
C GLU A 45 -7.89 9.95 -12.97
N ARG A 46 -8.94 10.38 -13.66
CA ARG A 46 -9.47 11.74 -13.58
C ARG A 46 -10.99 11.70 -13.45
N PRO A 47 -11.57 12.31 -12.41
CA PRO A 47 -13.02 12.34 -12.22
C PRO A 47 -13.74 13.18 -13.29
N ASP A 48 -13.04 14.07 -14.00
CA ASP A 48 -13.54 14.95 -15.07
C ASP A 48 -13.22 14.44 -16.49
N THR A 49 -13.02 13.12 -16.65
CA THR A 49 -12.42 12.46 -17.83
C THR A 49 -13.05 12.82 -19.18
N GLU A 50 -14.35 13.10 -19.26
CA GLU A 50 -15.03 13.43 -20.52
C GLU A 50 -14.83 14.88 -20.98
N ARG A 51 -14.43 15.80 -20.08
CA ARG A 51 -14.39 17.25 -20.38
C ARG A 51 -13.13 17.97 -19.91
N TRP A 52 -12.18 17.27 -19.30
CA TRP A 52 -10.99 17.91 -18.74
C TRP A 52 -10.10 18.58 -19.79
N THR A 53 -10.16 18.13 -21.05
CA THR A 53 -9.44 18.75 -22.15
C THR A 53 -10.11 18.50 -23.49
N SER A 54 -10.07 19.50 -24.38
CA SER A 54 -10.37 19.36 -25.81
C SER A 54 -9.13 18.98 -26.64
N GLU A 55 -7.93 19.01 -26.03
CA GLU A 55 -6.66 18.77 -26.71
C GLU A 55 -6.39 17.28 -26.87
N GLN A 56 -6.50 16.78 -28.11
CA GLN A 56 -6.31 15.36 -28.42
C GLN A 56 -4.94 14.82 -27.98
N ARG A 57 -3.89 15.66 -28.05
CA ARG A 57 -2.53 15.28 -27.63
C ARG A 57 -2.45 15.01 -26.13
N ALA A 58 -3.10 15.84 -25.32
CA ALA A 58 -3.12 15.68 -23.87
C ALA A 58 -3.92 14.42 -23.47
N ALA A 59 -5.08 14.21 -24.10
CA ALA A 59 -5.88 13.01 -23.90
C ALA A 59 -5.10 11.73 -24.25
N LYS A 60 -4.40 11.71 -25.40
CA LYS A 60 -3.56 10.57 -25.81
C LYS A 60 -2.42 10.31 -24.82
N ALA A 61 -1.75 11.35 -24.34
CA ALA A 61 -0.67 11.21 -23.37
C ALA A 61 -1.15 10.58 -22.04
N LEU A 62 -2.38 10.93 -21.59
CA LEU A 62 -2.98 10.32 -20.41
C LEU A 62 -3.30 8.83 -20.62
N LEU A 63 -3.78 8.45 -21.81
CA LEU A 63 -4.02 7.05 -22.16
C LEU A 63 -2.71 6.24 -22.15
N GLU A 64 -1.65 6.78 -22.76
CA GLU A 64 -0.32 6.16 -22.76
C GLU A 64 0.26 6.04 -21.34
N PHE A 65 0.03 7.04 -20.48
CA PHE A 65 0.41 6.98 -19.08
C PHE A 65 -0.33 5.86 -18.33
N ASN A 66 -1.64 5.75 -18.50
CA ASN A 66 -2.44 4.68 -17.88
C ASN A 66 -1.99 3.29 -18.33
N ALA A 67 -1.70 3.11 -19.63
CA ALA A 67 -1.17 1.84 -20.13
C ALA A 67 0.18 1.45 -19.49
N LYS A 68 1.05 2.44 -19.21
CA LYS A 68 2.30 2.20 -18.47
C LYS A 68 2.03 1.81 -17.02
N LEU A 69 1.05 2.44 -16.36
CA LEU A 69 0.67 2.07 -14.99
C LEU A 69 0.13 0.63 -14.92
N ASP A 70 -0.66 0.21 -15.91
CA ASP A 70 -1.15 -1.18 -15.98
C ASP A 70 0.01 -2.17 -16.15
N ALA A 71 0.98 -1.86 -17.01
CA ALA A 71 2.18 -2.68 -17.15
C ALA A 71 3.00 -2.77 -15.85
N VAL A 72 3.10 -1.67 -15.10
CA VAL A 72 3.76 -1.65 -13.78
C VAL A 72 2.99 -2.48 -12.76
N ALA A 73 1.66 -2.39 -12.71
CA ALA A 73 0.83 -3.19 -11.82
C ALA A 73 1.05 -4.69 -12.06
N GLU A 74 1.08 -5.11 -13.33
CA GLU A 74 1.38 -6.50 -13.69
C GLU A 74 2.81 -6.91 -13.33
N ALA A 75 3.79 -6.02 -13.49
CA ALA A 75 5.16 -6.29 -13.07
C ALA A 75 5.27 -6.47 -11.54
N VAL A 76 4.53 -5.69 -10.74
CA VAL A 76 4.46 -5.85 -9.28
C VAL A 76 3.83 -7.20 -8.92
N LYS A 77 2.71 -7.58 -9.55
CA LYS A 77 2.08 -8.88 -9.34
C LYS A 77 3.05 -10.04 -9.63
N LYS A 78 3.73 -10.00 -10.77
CA LYS A 78 4.74 -11.01 -11.15
C LYS A 78 5.86 -11.11 -10.13
N ARG A 79 6.37 -9.98 -9.64
CA ARG A 79 7.42 -9.96 -8.61
C ARG A 79 6.95 -10.49 -7.26
N ASN A 80 5.69 -10.26 -6.89
CA ASN A 80 5.13 -10.83 -5.66
C ASN A 80 4.91 -12.34 -5.76
N ALA A 81 4.67 -12.86 -6.96
CA ALA A 81 4.56 -14.30 -7.23
C ALA A 81 5.92 -15.00 -7.39
N ASP A 82 7.01 -14.25 -7.56
CA ASP A 82 8.36 -14.81 -7.73
C ASP A 82 8.93 -15.27 -6.38
N GLY A 83 8.99 -16.58 -6.17
CA GLY A 83 9.53 -17.20 -4.97
C GLY A 83 11.02 -16.92 -4.72
N ALA A 84 11.79 -16.49 -5.73
CA ALA A 84 13.16 -16.04 -5.53
C ALA A 84 13.22 -14.69 -4.79
N LEU A 85 12.17 -13.87 -4.90
CA LEU A 85 12.05 -12.56 -4.26
C LEU A 85 11.40 -12.66 -2.87
N ARG A 86 12.03 -13.40 -1.96
CA ARG A 86 11.48 -13.74 -0.62
C ARG A 86 11.02 -12.53 0.21
N ASN A 87 11.67 -11.38 0.05
CA ASN A 87 11.32 -10.13 0.74
C ASN A 87 10.02 -9.47 0.24
N ARG A 88 9.37 -10.02 -0.80
CA ARG A 88 8.10 -9.52 -1.31
C ARG A 88 6.90 -9.96 -0.48
N ASN A 89 6.99 -11.14 0.13
CA ASN A 89 5.93 -11.73 0.97
C ASN A 89 6.40 -11.93 2.43
N GLY A 90 7.68 -12.24 2.62
CA GLY A 90 8.24 -12.57 3.93
C GLY A 90 7.64 -13.84 4.56
N PRO A 91 7.97 -14.13 5.83
CA PRO A 91 7.46 -15.31 6.55
C PRO A 91 5.95 -15.27 6.84
N VAL A 92 5.34 -14.08 6.76
CA VAL A 92 3.90 -13.86 7.02
C VAL A 92 3.05 -13.95 5.76
N GLU A 93 3.66 -14.22 4.60
CA GLU A 93 2.99 -14.42 3.30
C GLU A 93 2.13 -13.23 2.84
N VAL A 94 2.50 -12.00 3.22
CA VAL A 94 1.77 -10.78 2.83
C VAL A 94 2.47 -10.10 1.66
N PRO A 95 1.89 -10.11 0.44
CA PRO A 95 2.52 -9.52 -0.73
C PRO A 95 2.63 -8.00 -0.64
N TYR A 96 3.76 -7.47 -1.10
CA TYR A 96 4.00 -6.04 -1.13
C TYR A 96 3.23 -5.36 -2.27
N THR A 97 2.11 -4.74 -1.95
CA THR A 97 1.23 -4.05 -2.93
C THR A 97 1.11 -2.54 -2.69
N LEU A 98 1.79 -1.98 -1.69
CA LEU A 98 1.69 -0.56 -1.32
C LEU A 98 2.01 0.42 -2.46
N LEU A 99 2.80 0.00 -3.45
CA LEU A 99 3.15 0.78 -4.64
C LEU A 99 2.54 0.20 -5.93
N ALA A 100 1.56 -0.69 -5.82
CA ALA A 100 0.76 -1.08 -6.97
C ALA A 100 -0.16 0.11 -7.34
N PRO A 101 -0.08 0.66 -8.56
CA PRO A 101 -0.84 1.85 -8.92
C PRO A 101 -2.35 1.61 -8.97
N ARG A 102 -2.77 0.35 -9.14
CA ARG A 102 -4.17 -0.08 -9.11
C ARG A 102 -4.44 -0.85 -7.82
N ALA A 103 -5.56 -0.56 -7.18
CA ALA A 103 -6.06 -1.34 -6.06
C ALA A 103 -6.69 -2.65 -6.56
N ASP A 104 -6.60 -3.71 -5.77
CA ASP A 104 -7.38 -4.92 -6.00
C ASP A 104 -8.83 -4.65 -5.55
N PRO A 105 -9.85 -4.83 -6.41
CA PRO A 105 -11.25 -4.70 -6.01
C PRO A 105 -11.65 -5.60 -4.82
N ALA A 106 -10.99 -6.74 -4.64
CA ALA A 106 -11.22 -7.64 -3.51
C ALA A 106 -10.52 -7.21 -2.21
N ALA A 107 -9.50 -6.34 -2.31
CA ALA A 107 -8.76 -5.79 -1.18
C ALA A 107 -8.47 -4.29 -1.38
N PRO A 108 -9.52 -3.43 -1.45
CA PRO A 108 -9.37 -2.04 -1.87
C PRO A 108 -8.58 -1.17 -0.88
N HIS A 109 -8.35 -1.68 0.32
CA HIS A 109 -7.54 -1.04 1.37
C HIS A 109 -6.05 -1.39 1.27
N VAL A 110 -5.64 -2.25 0.31
CA VAL A 110 -4.28 -2.75 0.15
C VAL A 110 -3.80 -2.46 -1.29
N GLY A 111 -2.98 -1.42 -1.44
CA GLY A 111 -2.52 -0.93 -2.74
C GLY A 111 -3.46 0.10 -3.37
N GLY A 112 -3.13 0.55 -4.58
CA GLY A 112 -3.71 1.75 -5.17
C GLY A 112 -2.96 3.00 -4.70
N ILE A 113 -2.43 3.79 -5.64
CA ILE A 113 -1.73 5.02 -5.32
C ILE A 113 -2.69 6.18 -5.58
N PRO A 114 -3.12 6.94 -4.56
CA PRO A 114 -3.97 8.10 -4.78
C PRO A 114 -3.25 9.21 -5.54
N ASN A 115 -3.97 10.04 -6.28
CA ASN A 115 -3.39 11.19 -6.97
C ASN A 115 -2.83 12.27 -6.02
N SER A 116 -3.36 12.35 -4.80
CA SER A 116 -3.09 13.43 -3.84
C SER A 116 -3.17 12.95 -2.40
N ILE A 117 -2.77 13.80 -1.44
CA ILE A 117 -2.96 13.55 -0.01
C ILE A 117 -4.40 13.93 0.36
N ALA A 118 -5.25 12.94 0.63
CA ALA A 118 -6.67 13.14 0.94
C ALA A 118 -7.12 12.55 2.29
N VAL A 119 -6.19 12.04 3.10
CA VAL A 119 -6.43 11.38 4.40
C VAL A 119 -5.67 12.05 5.52
#